data_AF-A0A521URZ7-F1
#
_entry.id   AF-A0A521URZ7-F1
#
_cell.length_a   1.000
_cell.length_b   1.000
_cell.length_c   1.000
_cell.angle_alpha   90.00
_cell.angle_beta   90.00
_cell.angle_gamma   90.00
#
_symmetry.space_group_name_H-M   'P 1'
#
loop_
_entity.id
_entity.type
_entity.pdbx_description
1 polymer ?
#
loop_
_entity_poly.entity_id
_entity_poly.type
_entity_poly.pdbx_seq_one_letter_code
_entity_poly.pdbx_strand_id
1 'polypeptide(L)' 'MAHKIYTKTGDAGETALFGGRRLPKSHLRIEAYGTVDELNSYLEIGRAH' A
#
# COMPACT_ATOMS: atom_id res chain seq x y z
N MET A 1 -14.25 -18.83 8.26
CA MET A 1 -14.05 -18.31 6.89
C MET A 1 -12.90 -17.33 6.95
N ALA A 2 -11.74 -17.65 6.37
CA ALA A 2 -10.58 -16.75 6.42
C ALA A 2 -10.87 -15.45 5.66
N HIS A 3 -10.52 -14.31 6.27
CA HIS A 3 -10.69 -13.00 5.66
C HIS A 3 -9.83 -12.94 4.39
N LYS A 4 -10.44 -12.63 3.25
CA LYS A 4 -9.70 -12.46 2.00
C LYS A 4 -8.86 -11.19 2.11
N ILE A 5 -7.59 -11.28 1.75
CA ILE A 5 -6.70 -10.11 1.69
C ILE A 5 -7.07 -9.26 0.46
N TYR A 6 -7.49 -9.89 -0.65
CA TYR A 6 -7.92 -9.18 -1.85
C TYR A 6 -9.39 -8.73 -1.77
N THR A 7 -9.63 -7.45 -2.04
CA THR A 7 -10.97 -6.82 -2.02
C THR A 7 -11.48 -6.44 -3.41
N LYS A 8 -10.60 -6.38 -4.42
CA LYS A 8 -10.86 -5.89 -5.78
C LYS A 8 -11.25 -4.40 -5.90
N THR A 9 -11.27 -3.66 -4.79
CA THR A 9 -11.68 -2.24 -4.82
C THR A 9 -10.72 -1.39 -5.65
N GLY A 10 -9.46 -1.81 -5.79
CA GLY A 10 -8.42 -1.09 -6.53
C GLY A 10 -8.27 -1.45 -8.01
N ASP A 11 -9.14 -2.27 -8.57
CA ASP A 11 -9.04 -2.76 -9.95
C ASP A 11 -9.20 -1.63 -10.98
N ALA A 12 -9.92 -0.57 -10.63
CA ALA A 12 -10.06 0.65 -11.44
C ALA A 12 -8.85 1.61 -11.34
N GLY A 13 -7.74 1.19 -10.71
CA GLY A 13 -6.53 2.00 -10.62
C GLY A 13 -6.50 3.02 -9.48
N GLU A 14 -7.46 2.99 -8.56
CA GLU A 14 -7.52 3.89 -7.39
C GLU A 14 -7.37 3.14 -6.07
N THR A 15 -6.82 3.80 -5.06
CA THR A 15 -6.73 3.27 -3.68
C THR A 15 -7.31 4.24 -2.67
N ALA A 16 -7.72 3.75 -1.50
CA ALA A 16 -8.27 4.56 -0.43
C ALA A 16 -7.17 4.95 0.57
N LEU A 17 -7.13 6.22 0.92
CA LEU A 17 -6.42 6.71 2.09
C LEU A 17 -7.21 6.35 3.36
N PHE A 18 -6.51 6.45 4.49
CA PHE A 18 -7.17 6.54 5.79
C PHE A 18 -8.21 7.68 5.77
N GLY A 19 -9.43 7.40 6.26
CA GLY A 19 -10.57 8.33 6.18
C GLY A 19 -11.42 8.20 4.90
N GLY A 20 -11.13 7.24 4.02
CA GLY A 20 -12.02 6.86 2.91
C GLY A 20 -11.87 7.68 1.63
N ARG A 21 -11.04 8.73 1.63
CA ARG A 21 -10.71 9.49 0.41
C ARG A 21 -9.96 8.59 -0.58
N ARG A 22 -10.38 8.54 -1.84
CA ARG A 22 -9.71 7.77 -2.90
C ARG A 22 -8.81 8.65 -3.76
N LEU A 23 -7.68 8.08 -4.20
CA LEU A 23 -6.73 8.71 -5.12
C LEU A 23 -6.27 7.69 -6.18
N PRO A 24 -5.88 8.15 -7.38
CA PRO A 24 -5.18 7.32 -8.34
C PRO A 24 -3.93 6.69 -7.72
N LYS A 25 -3.62 5.44 -8.07
CA LYS A 25 -2.41 4.74 -7.60
C LYS A 25 -1.11 5.46 -8.00
N SER A 26 -1.13 6.23 -9.09
CA SER A 26 -0.01 7.05 -9.57
C SER A 26 0.11 8.42 -8.88
N HIS A 27 -0.77 8.74 -7.93
CA HIS A 27 -0.72 10.03 -7.24
C HIS A 27 0.52 10.11 -6.34
N LEU A 28 1.21 11.26 -6.33
CA LEU A 28 2.48 11.48 -5.58
C LEU A 28 2.44 11.03 -4.12
N ARG A 29 1.34 11.27 -3.41
CA ARG A 29 1.15 10.78 -2.03
C ARG A 29 1.19 9.25 -1.91
N ILE A 30 0.61 8.52 -2.85
CA ILE A 30 0.61 7.05 -2.84
C ILE A 30 2.02 6.54 -3.11
N GLU A 31 2.71 7.14 -4.09
CA GLU A 31 4.11 6.83 -4.41
C GLU A 31 5.02 7.02 -3.18
N ALA A 32 4.91 8.17 -2.51
CA ALA A 32 5.71 8.47 -1.33
C ALA A 32 5.52 7.44 -0.20
N TYR A 33 4.30 6.95 0.01
CA TYR A 33 4.04 5.89 0.99
C TYR A 33 4.57 4.54 0.53
N GLY A 34 4.48 4.21 -0.76
CA GLY A 34 5.05 3.00 -1.34
C GLY A 34 6.58 2.93 -1.16
N THR A 35 7.29 4.02 -1.41
CA THR A 35 8.76 4.07 -1.20
C THR A 35 9.15 3.84 0.26
N VAL A 36 8.38 4.38 1.21
CA VAL A 36 8.62 4.15 2.65
C VAL A 36 8.33 2.70 3.05
N ASP A 37 7.27 2.10 2.51
CA ASP A 37 6.91 0.70 2.75
C ASP A 37 7.99 -0.27 2.22
N GLU A 38 8.52 0.02 1.03
CA GLU A 38 9.64 -0.70 0.44
C GLU A 38 10.91 -0.60 1.31
N LEU A 39 11.27 0.61 1.75
CA LEU A 39 12.40 0.82 2.66
C LEU A 39 12.24 0.02 3.96
N ASN A 40 11.06 0.06 4.58
CA ASN A 40 10.79 -0.68 5.82
C ASN A 40 10.97 -2.20 5.62
N SER A 41 10.50 -2.74 4.50
CA SER A 41 10.69 -4.15 4.15
C SER A 41 12.18 -4.52 4.09
N TYR A 42 13.01 -3.67 3.49
CA TYR A 42 14.46 -3.88 3.45
C TYR A 42 15.12 -3.80 4.83
N LEU A 43 14.68 -2.87 5.68
CA LEU A 43 15.19 -2.74 7.05
C LEU A 43 14.89 -3.98 7.90
N GLU A 44 13.71 -4.58 7.73
CA GLU A 44 13.33 -5.80 8.45
C GLU A 44 14.16 -7.02 8.00
N ILE A 45 14.44 -7.15 6.70
CA ILE A 45 15.36 -8.19 6.19
C ILE A 45 16.74 -8.05 6.86
N GLY A 46 17.28 -6.83 6.94
CA GLY A 46 18.56 -6.57 7.60
C GLY A 46 18.57 -6.89 9.10
N ARG A 47 17.41 -6.84 9.78
CA ARG A 47 17.26 -7.19 11.20
C ARG A 47 17.05 -8.68 11.45
N ALA A 48 16.57 -9.42 10.47
CA ALA A 48 16.28 -10.85 10.58
C ALA A 48 17.51 -11.75 10.37
N HIS A 49 18.66 -11.14 10.05
CA HIS A 49 19.98 -11.77 10.02
C HIS A 49 20.67 -11.70 11.39
#